data_AF-A0A535FY13-F1
#
_entry.id   AF-A0A535FY13-F1
#
_cell.length_a   1.000
_cell.length_b   1.000
_cell.length_c   1.000
_cell.angle_alpha   90.00
_cell.angle_beta   90.00
_cell.angle_gamma   90.00
#
_symmetry.space_group_name_H-M   'P 1'
#
loop_
_entity.id
_entity.type
_entity.pdbx_description
1 polymer ?
#
loop_
_entity_poly.entity_id
_entity_poly.type
_entity_poly.pdbx_seq_one_letter_code
_entity_poly.pdbx_strand_id
1 'polypeptide(L)' 'MKAQTSKPVVLHDGEGDATWFIGTLMTRKAGATDGVGGVAFLDQLAPAGFGPPLHVHRREDEGFYILEGEVD' A
#
# COMPACT_ATOMS: atom_id res chain seq x y z
N MET A 1 13.71 -16.72 -15.15
CA MET A 1 13.33 -15.30 -15.30
C MET A 1 14.53 -14.47 -14.85
N LYS A 2 15.00 -13.50 -15.64
CA LYS A 2 16.12 -12.65 -15.20
C LYS A 2 15.64 -11.81 -14.02
N ALA A 3 16.42 -11.77 -12.94
CA ALA A 3 16.15 -10.89 -11.81
C ALA A 3 16.17 -9.46 -12.32
N GLN A 4 15.01 -8.79 -12.32
CA GLN A 4 14.93 -7.35 -12.53
C GLN A 4 15.63 -6.73 -11.32
N THR A 5 16.82 -6.17 -11.49
CA THR A 5 17.52 -5.48 -10.40
C THR A 5 16.72 -4.23 -10.04
N SER A 6 16.05 -4.26 -8.89
CA SER A 6 15.38 -3.09 -8.31
C SER A 6 16.42 -2.01 -8.02
N LYS A 7 16.20 -0.79 -8.50
CA LYS A 7 16.98 0.37 -8.08
C LYS A 7 16.53 0.74 -6.65
N PRO A 8 17.45 0.95 -5.69
CA PRO A 8 17.06 1.46 -4.38
C PRO A 8 16.28 2.77 -4.52
N VAL A 9 15.19 2.88 -3.79
CA VAL A 9 14.33 4.06 -3.75
C VAL A 9 14.22 4.51 -2.29
N VAL A 10 14.28 5.82 -2.08
CA VAL A 10 13.94 6.47 -0.82
C VAL A 10 12.79 7.41 -1.15
N LEU A 11 11.66 7.21 -0.49
CA LEU A 11 10.49 8.08 -0.57
C LEU A 11 10.25 8.66 0.82
N HIS A 12 10.11 9.97 0.88
CA HIS A 12 9.70 10.67 2.08
C HIS A 12 8.20 10.50 2.32
N ASP A 13 7.72 11.08 3.43
CA ASP A 13 6.29 11.17 3.71
C ASP A 13 5.56 11.86 2.53
N GLY A 14 4.38 11.33 2.17
CA GLY A 14 3.61 11.78 1.03
C GLY A 14 4.16 11.46 -0.37
N GLU A 15 5.43 11.07 -0.52
CA GLU A 15 6.00 10.74 -1.84
C GLU A 15 5.62 9.31 -2.29
N GLY A 16 5.38 9.12 -3.59
CA GLY A 16 4.97 7.84 -4.17
C GLY A 16 3.83 8.03 -5.17
N ASP A 17 3.36 6.92 -5.75
CA ASP A 17 2.24 6.98 -6.70
C ASP A 17 0.92 7.03 -5.93
N ALA A 18 0.32 8.22 -5.86
CA ALA A 18 -0.93 8.47 -5.16
C ALA A 18 -2.16 8.22 -6.06
N THR A 19 -3.19 7.57 -5.52
CA THR A 19 -4.46 7.33 -6.21
C THR A 19 -5.61 7.29 -5.21
N TRP A 20 -6.73 7.92 -5.58
CA TRP A 20 -7.98 7.81 -4.82
C TRP A 20 -8.69 6.49 -5.13
N PHE A 21 -9.03 5.71 -4.10
CA PHE A 21 -9.70 4.43 -4.24
C PHE A 21 -10.69 4.22 -3.09
N ILE A 22 -11.96 3.94 -3.42
CA ILE A 22 -13.05 3.73 -2.43
C ILE A 22 -13.08 4.82 -1.34
N GLY A 23 -12.84 6.09 -1.71
CA GLY A 23 -12.89 7.22 -0.76
C GLY A 23 -11.68 7.34 0.17
N THR A 24 -10.61 6.57 -0.04
CA THR A 24 -9.31 6.73 0.64
C THR A 24 -8.24 7.18 -0.34
N LEU A 25 -7.23 7.88 0.17
CA LEU A 25 -6.03 8.20 -0.59
C LEU A 25 -4.99 7.10 -0.35
N MET A 26 -4.63 6.38 -1.40
CA MET A 26 -3.64 5.31 -1.38
C MET A 26 -2.36 5.80 -2.04
N THR A 27 -1.24 5.80 -1.32
CA THR A 27 0.07 6.16 -1.85
C THR A 27 0.96 4.92 -1.92
N ARG A 28 1.25 4.43 -3.14
CA ARG A 28 2.15 3.28 -3.33
C ARG A 28 3.60 3.70 -3.17
N LYS A 29 4.26 3.14 -2.17
CA LYS A 29 5.69 3.35 -1.90
C LYS A 29 6.57 2.36 -2.68
N ALA A 30 6.12 1.12 -2.79
CA ALA A 30 6.79 0.09 -3.58
C ALA A 30 5.80 -1.01 -3.99
N GLY A 31 6.10 -1.70 -5.09
CA GLY A 31 5.36 -2.86 -5.56
C GLY A 31 6.15 -3.70 -6.57
N ALA A 32 5.44 -4.64 -7.19
CA ALA A 32 6.04 -5.59 -8.15
C ALA A 32 6.76 -4.90 -9.33
N THR A 33 6.25 -3.76 -9.80
CA THR A 33 6.85 -2.98 -10.90
C THR A 33 8.17 -2.30 -10.50
N ASP A 34 8.41 -2.15 -9.20
CA ASP A 34 9.60 -1.50 -8.64
C ASP A 34 10.74 -2.52 -8.39
N GLY A 35 10.54 -3.77 -8.81
CA GLY A 35 11.46 -4.88 -8.59
C GLY A 35 11.43 -5.45 -7.17
N VAL A 36 10.52 -4.96 -6.32
CA VAL A 36 10.19 -5.53 -5.02
C VAL A 36 9.19 -6.65 -5.26
N GLY A 37 9.69 -7.84 -5.59
CA GLY A 37 8.86 -8.98 -5.96
C GLY A 37 7.97 -9.45 -4.80
N GLY A 38 6.67 -9.59 -5.07
CA GLY A 38 5.73 -10.31 -4.20
C GLY A 38 5.14 -9.51 -3.03
N VAL A 39 5.46 -8.22 -2.89
CA VAL A 39 4.92 -7.34 -1.84
C VAL A 39 4.54 -5.99 -2.43
N ALA A 40 3.51 -5.36 -1.86
CA ALA A 40 3.21 -3.95 -2.08
C ALA A 40 3.23 -3.21 -0.73
N PHE A 41 3.77 -1.99 -0.73
CA PHE A 41 3.74 -1.08 0.41
C PHE A 41 2.87 0.12 0.06
N LEU A 42 1.84 0.34 0.88
CA LEU A 42 0.82 1.35 0.69
C LEU A 42 0.70 2.16 1.98
N ASP A 43 0.78 3.48 1.85
CA ASP A 43 0.28 4.38 2.88
C ASP A 43 -1.18 4.70 2.54
N GLN A 44 -2.07 4.55 3.51
CA GLN A 44 -3.50 4.80 3.35
C GLN A 44 -3.95 5.90 4.30
N LEU A 45 -4.49 6.97 3.72
CA LEU A 45 -5.25 7.98 4.47
C LEU A 45 -6.75 7.74 4.27
N ALA A 46 -7.44 7.47 5.37
CA ALA A 46 -8.87 7.17 5.36
C ALA A 46 -9.64 8.13 6.29
N PRO A 47 -10.90 8.46 5.97
CA PRO A 47 -11.75 9.21 6.88
C PRO A 47 -12.14 8.35 8.09
N ALA A 48 -12.49 9.01 9.20
CA ALA A 48 -13.00 8.33 10.39
C ALA A 48 -14.23 7.45 10.06
N GLY A 49 -14.25 6.24 10.60
CA GLY A 49 -15.32 5.25 10.36
C GLY A 49 -15.24 4.55 9.00
N PHE A 50 -14.17 4.74 8.23
CA PHE A 50 -13.97 3.99 6.99
C PHE A 50 -13.70 2.51 7.27
N GLY A 51 -14.41 1.65 6.55
CA GLY A 51 -14.06 0.24 6.38
C GLY A 51 -14.40 -0.18 4.96
N PRO A 52 -13.53 -0.94 4.26
CA PRO A 52 -13.90 -1.48 2.96
C PRO A 52 -15.09 -2.44 3.12
N PRO A 53 -15.88 -2.69 2.05
CA PRO A 53 -16.84 -3.78 2.06
C PRO A 53 -16.17 -5.09 2.47
N LEU A 54 -16.88 -5.94 3.22
CA LEU A 54 -16.34 -7.23 3.66
C LEU A 54 -15.89 -8.07 2.45
N HIS A 55 -14.62 -8.48 2.42
CA HIS A 55 -14.04 -9.25 1.32
C HIS A 55 -12.94 -10.20 1.80
N VAL A 56 -12.42 -11.00 0.88
CA VAL A 56 -11.35 -11.98 1.15
C VAL A 56 -10.31 -11.99 0.03
N HIS A 57 -9.05 -11.92 0.42
CA HIS A 57 -7.91 -12.22 -0.44
C HIS A 57 -7.67 -13.74 -0.41
N ARG A 58 -7.60 -14.37 -1.58
CA ARG A 58 -7.41 -15.84 -1.68
C ARG A 58 -5.97 -16.23 -1.96
N ARG A 59 -5.13 -15.28 -2.37
CA ARG A 59 -3.77 -15.54 -2.84
C ARG A 59 -2.75 -14.59 -2.21
N GLU A 60 -3.22 -13.59 -1.49
CA GLU A 60 -2.43 -12.52 -0.92
C GLU A 60 -2.67 -12.49 0.59
N ASP A 61 -1.59 -12.29 1.33
CA ASP A 61 -1.66 -11.90 2.74
C ASP A 61 -1.75 -10.36 2.82
N GLU A 62 -2.53 -9.84 3.76
CA GLU A 62 -2.68 -8.41 4.00
C GLU A 62 -2.49 -8.11 5.49
N GLY A 63 -1.82 -7.00 5.78
CA GLY A 63 -1.57 -6.55 7.15
C GLY A 63 -1.60 -5.04 7.24
N PHE A 64 -2.04 -4.54 8.39
CA PHE A 64 -2.15 -3.12 8.68
C PHE A 64 -1.19 -2.74 9.80
N TYR A 65 -0.45 -1.66 9.59
CA TYR A 65 0.36 -1.03 10.62
C TYR A 65 -0.14 0.41 10.80
N ILE A 66 -0.68 0.70 11.98
CA ILE A 66 -1.30 2.00 12.25
C ILE A 66 -0.20 3.03 12.52
N LEU A 67 -0.08 4.00 11.63
CA LEU A 67 0.85 5.12 11.78
C LEU A 67 0.24 6.23 12.66
N GLU A 68 -1.03 6.55 12.42
CA GLU A 68 -1.80 7.56 13.14
C GLU A 68 -3.28 7.16 13.23
N GLY A 69 -3.98 7.62 14.26
CA GLY A 69 -5.38 7.28 14.51
C GLY A 69 -5.56 5.90 15.15
N GLU A 70 -6.73 5.29 14.94
CA GLU A 70 -7.10 3.98 15.47
C GLU A 70 -7.99 3.21 14.49
N VAL A 71 -8.03 1.89 14.66
CA VAL A 71 -8.90 0.95 13.93
C VAL A 71 -9.57 0.06 14.98
N ASP A 72 -10.90 0.03 14.97
CA ASP A 72 -11.76 -0.72 15.89
C ASP A 72 -12.43 -1.93 15.23
#